data_AF-A0A7C4N959-F1
#
_entry.id   AF-A0A7C4N959-F1
#
_cell.length_a   1.000
_cell.length_b   1.000
_cell.length_c   1.000
_cell.angle_alpha   90.00
_cell.angle_beta   90.00
_cell.angle_gamma   90.00
#
_symmetry.space_group_name_H-M   'P 1'
#
loop_
_entity.id
_entity.type
_entity.pdbx_description
1 polymer ?
#
loop_
_entity_poly.entity_id
_entity_poly.type
_entity_poly.pdbx_seq_one_letter_code
_entity_poly.pdbx_strand_id
1 'polypeptide(L)'
;MIVKRVLIILLALLWTISFIQIFSVPPYIGDIFGVYKSGYFKELERNMYVITDSFLQIKTMTKPEYAWIYLHDLQKRYSISITVYDAQGNLIKGPGMSEMVNNSAVMSVCNDINPQPTFTVTGRLYNGILPVYRKSECNFCHQPSQKPLLGVITYSIPFDGYIYYTSERIILFTIITFAISMLLFVVLRWNPYADIKELFDKQ
;
A
#
# COMPACT_ATOMS: atom_id res chain seq x y z
N MET A 1 -41.57 13.02 -22.19
CA MET A 1 -40.63 12.30 -23.08
C MET A 1 -39.20 12.80 -22.95
N ILE A 2 -38.98 14.11 -22.94
CA ILE A 2 -37.63 14.72 -22.88
C ILE A 2 -36.86 14.26 -21.64
N VAL A 3 -37.47 14.32 -20.45
CA VAL A 3 -36.85 13.91 -19.18
C VAL A 3 -36.37 12.45 -19.20
N LYS A 4 -37.22 11.52 -19.67
CA LYS A 4 -36.86 10.09 -19.82
C LYS A 4 -35.68 9.91 -20.79
N ARG A 5 -35.67 10.62 -21.92
CA ARG A 5 -34.58 10.55 -22.91
C ARG A 5 -33.26 11.09 -22.32
N VAL A 6 -33.29 12.20 -21.60
CA VAL A 6 -32.11 12.77 -20.94
C VAL A 6 -31.53 11.79 -19.92
N LEU A 7 -32.37 11.19 -19.06
CA LEU A 7 -31.95 10.17 -18.08
C LEU A 7 -31.30 8.95 -18.74
N ILE A 8 -31.89 8.45 -19.83
CA ILE A 8 -31.33 7.30 -20.57
C ILE A 8 -29.94 7.65 -21.13
N ILE A 9 -29.78 8.81 -21.76
CA ILE A 9 -28.50 9.24 -22.34
C ILE A 9 -27.43 9.37 -21.24
N LEU A 10 -27.79 9.99 -20.11
CA LEU A 10 -26.87 10.21 -18.99
C LEU A 10 -26.44 8.88 -18.36
N LEU A 11 -27.39 7.97 -18.11
CA LEU A 11 -27.10 6.63 -17.60
C LEU A 11 -26.29 5.78 -18.59
N ALA A 12 -26.56 5.87 -19.89
CA ALA A 12 -25.80 5.16 -20.92
C ALA A 12 -24.36 5.66 -21.03
N LEU A 13 -24.14 6.98 -20.92
CA LEU A 13 -22.81 7.56 -20.86
C LEU A 13 -22.05 7.07 -19.63
N LEU A 14 -22.69 7.13 -18.46
CA LEU A 14 -22.09 6.71 -17.17
C LEU A 14 -21.81 5.21 -17.15
N TRP A 15 -22.68 4.40 -17.76
CA TRP A 15 -22.48 2.97 -17.98
C TRP A 15 -21.26 2.72 -18.87
N THR A 16 -21.14 3.43 -19.99
CA THR A 16 -20.02 3.27 -20.94
C THR A 16 -18.69 3.60 -20.28
N ILE A 17 -18.62 4.71 -19.55
CA ILE A 17 -17.43 5.10 -18.79
C ILE A 17 -17.10 4.01 -17.76
N SER A 18 -18.08 3.55 -16.97
CA SER A 18 -17.86 2.53 -15.95
C SER A 18 -17.40 1.19 -16.53
N PHE A 19 -17.98 0.79 -17.67
CA PHE A 19 -17.63 -0.44 -18.38
C PHE A 19 -16.20 -0.40 -18.93
N ILE A 20 -15.79 0.72 -19.55
CA ILE A 20 -14.41 0.89 -20.04
C ILE A 20 -13.40 0.81 -18.88
N GLN A 21 -13.76 1.31 -17.69
CA GLN A 21 -12.91 1.30 -16.50
C GLN A 21 -12.72 -0.10 -15.89
N ILE A 22 -13.52 -1.10 -16.28
CA ILE A 22 -13.29 -2.52 -15.94
C ILE A 22 -12.06 -3.04 -16.68
N PHE A 23 -11.83 -2.58 -17.91
CA PHE A 23 -10.67 -3.00 -18.69
C PHE A 23 -9.44 -2.21 -18.24
N SER A 24 -8.31 -2.91 -18.18
CA SER A 24 -7.04 -2.40 -17.67
C SER A 24 -6.47 -1.29 -18.57
N VAL A 25 -6.98 -0.08 -18.43
CA VAL A 25 -6.24 1.12 -18.88
C VAL A 25 -4.97 1.16 -18.03
N PRO A 26 -3.77 1.12 -18.64
CA PRO A 26 -2.53 1.11 -17.89
C PRO A 26 -2.51 2.34 -16.98
N PRO A 27 -2.37 2.14 -15.67
CA PRO A 27 -2.52 3.21 -14.72
C PRO A 27 -1.36 4.20 -14.85
N TYR A 28 -1.69 5.49 -14.71
CA TYR A 28 -0.67 6.50 -14.53
C TYR A 28 -0.06 6.34 -13.13
N ILE A 29 1.26 6.19 -13.06
CA ILE A 29 1.99 5.94 -11.79
C ILE A 29 1.80 7.11 -10.80
N GLY A 30 1.48 8.31 -11.28
CA GLY A 30 1.18 9.48 -10.44
C GLY A 30 -0.16 9.45 -9.72
N ASP A 31 -1.06 8.53 -10.03
CA ASP A 31 -2.40 8.45 -9.40
C ASP A 31 -2.44 7.55 -8.15
N ILE A 32 -1.30 7.02 -7.71
CA ILE A 32 -1.22 6.27 -6.45
C ILE A 32 -1.32 7.26 -5.29
N PHE A 33 -2.56 7.61 -4.91
CA PHE A 33 -2.84 8.46 -3.76
C PHE A 33 -2.40 7.78 -2.46
N GLY A 34 -1.65 8.49 -1.63
CA GLY A 34 -1.18 8.00 -0.33
C GLY A 34 -2.28 7.66 0.69
N VAL A 35 -3.53 8.02 0.42
CA VAL A 35 -4.68 7.80 1.31
C VAL A 35 -5.30 6.41 1.11
N TYR A 36 -5.17 5.80 -0.09
CA TYR A 36 -5.71 4.47 -0.37
C TYR A 36 -4.58 3.44 -0.46
N LYS A 37 -4.29 2.76 0.65
CA LYS A 37 -3.40 1.60 0.67
C LYS A 37 -4.22 0.34 0.35
N SER A 38 -4.16 -0.10 -0.90
CA SER A 38 -4.78 -1.38 -1.30
C SER A 38 -4.23 -2.55 -0.50
N GLY A 39 -4.94 -3.69 -0.52
CA GLY A 39 -4.49 -4.91 0.15
C GLY A 39 -3.07 -5.31 -0.27
N TYR A 40 -2.70 -5.05 -1.52
CA TYR A 40 -1.36 -5.34 -2.04
C TYR A 40 -0.23 -4.63 -1.29
N PHE A 41 -0.33 -3.31 -1.06
CA PHE A 41 0.71 -2.58 -0.33
C PHE A 41 0.76 -3.00 1.14
N LYS A 42 -0.39 -3.30 1.75
CA LYS A 42 -0.46 -3.83 3.11
C LYS A 42 0.29 -5.16 3.24
N GLU A 43 0.21 -6.02 2.23
CA GLU A 43 0.95 -7.28 2.19
C GLU A 43 2.47 -7.06 2.01
N LEU A 44 2.87 -6.07 1.20
CA LEU A 44 4.28 -5.68 1.10
C LEU A 44 4.83 -5.16 2.44
N GLU A 45 4.09 -4.26 3.10
CA GLU A 45 4.44 -3.77 4.43
C GLU A 45 4.54 -4.91 5.45
N ARG A 46 3.55 -5.83 5.46
CA ARG A 46 3.56 -7.01 6.33
C ARG A 46 4.81 -7.86 6.12
N ASN A 47 5.21 -8.09 4.87
CA ASN A 47 6.42 -8.84 4.56
C ASN A 47 7.68 -8.13 5.07
N MET A 48 7.75 -6.79 5.01
CA MET A 48 8.87 -6.03 5.59
C MET A 48 8.96 -6.25 7.11
N TYR A 49 7.82 -6.23 7.83
CA TYR A 49 7.80 -6.52 9.26
C TYR A 49 8.23 -7.96 9.58
N VAL A 50 7.72 -8.95 8.84
CA VAL A 50 8.12 -10.36 9.04
C VAL A 50 9.62 -10.56 8.83
N ILE A 51 10.19 -9.92 7.81
CA ILE A 51 11.64 -9.97 7.56
C ILE A 51 12.40 -9.29 8.70
N THR A 52 11.95 -8.12 9.15
CA THR A 52 12.55 -7.39 10.29
C THR A 52 12.55 -8.24 11.55
N ASP A 53 11.40 -8.83 11.90
CA ASP A 53 11.26 -9.67 13.08
C ASP A 53 12.15 -10.91 13.00
N SER A 54 12.18 -11.58 11.85
CA SER A 54 13.06 -12.73 11.61
C SER A 54 14.54 -12.36 11.75
N PHE A 55 14.95 -11.21 11.21
CA PHE A 55 16.31 -10.70 11.34
C PHE A 55 16.68 -10.48 12.81
N LEU A 56 15.81 -9.83 13.59
CA LEU A 56 16.04 -9.56 15.01
C LEU A 56 16.08 -10.86 15.83
N GLN A 57 15.21 -11.83 15.52
CA GLN A 57 15.19 -13.12 16.17
C GLN A 57 16.48 -13.91 15.90
N ILE A 58 16.93 -13.99 14.65
CA ILE A 58 18.20 -14.67 14.31
C ILE A 58 19.37 -13.99 15.02
N LYS A 59 19.41 -12.65 15.00
CA LYS A 59 20.47 -11.85 15.62
C LYS A 59 20.54 -12.04 17.15
N THR A 60 19.41 -12.29 17.81
CA THR A 60 19.33 -12.43 19.28
C THR A 60 19.51 -13.88 19.75
N MET A 61 19.03 -14.87 18.98
CA MET A 61 19.03 -16.28 19.41
C MET A 61 20.22 -17.09 18.88
N THR A 62 20.92 -16.61 17.86
CA THR A 62 22.01 -17.36 17.19
C THR A 62 23.25 -16.49 16.98
N LYS A 63 24.16 -16.93 16.11
CA LYS A 63 25.33 -16.15 15.73
C LYS A 63 24.89 -14.91 14.93
N PRO A 64 25.28 -13.68 15.33
CA PRO A 64 24.81 -12.46 14.67
C PRO A 64 25.02 -12.46 13.15
N GLU A 65 26.12 -13.03 12.67
CA GLU A 65 26.48 -13.11 11.25
C GLU A 65 25.38 -13.77 10.40
N TYR A 66 24.64 -14.74 10.96
CA TYR A 66 23.56 -15.43 10.26
C TYR A 66 22.40 -14.50 9.91
N ALA A 67 22.19 -13.44 10.69
CA ALA A 67 21.15 -12.45 10.40
C ALA A 67 21.46 -11.67 9.12
N TRP A 68 22.73 -11.32 8.88
CA TRP A 68 23.14 -10.64 7.64
C TRP A 68 23.15 -11.59 6.43
N ILE A 69 23.54 -12.86 6.61
CA ILE A 69 23.44 -13.87 5.55
C ILE A 69 21.97 -14.05 5.13
N TYR A 70 21.05 -14.13 6.10
CA TYR A 70 19.61 -14.18 5.84
C TYR A 70 19.12 -13.00 5.00
N LEU A 71 19.50 -11.76 5.36
CA LEU A 71 19.13 -10.57 4.58
C LEU A 71 19.70 -10.64 3.16
N HIS A 72 20.98 -10.99 3.02
CA HIS A 72 21.64 -11.09 1.72
C HIS A 72 20.96 -12.13 0.80
N ASP A 73 20.57 -13.28 1.36
CA ASP A 73 19.86 -14.33 0.61
C ASP A 73 18.48 -13.87 0.14
N LEU A 74 17.75 -13.12 0.97
CA LEU A 74 16.48 -12.52 0.59
C LEU A 74 16.65 -11.48 -0.52
N GLN A 75 17.64 -10.59 -0.39
CA GLN A 75 17.94 -9.56 -1.39
C GLN A 75 18.24 -10.20 -2.75
N LYS A 76 19.05 -11.27 -2.76
CA LYS A 76 19.39 -12.00 -3.98
C LYS A 76 18.20 -12.75 -4.58
N ARG A 77 17.39 -13.42 -3.75
CA ARG A 77 16.26 -14.25 -4.22
C ARG A 77 15.08 -13.43 -4.73
N TYR A 78 14.76 -12.32 -4.07
CA TYR A 78 13.56 -11.53 -4.36
C TYR A 78 13.85 -10.20 -5.04
N SER A 79 15.11 -9.92 -5.37
CA SER A 79 15.54 -8.64 -5.97
C SER A 79 15.08 -7.42 -5.16
N ILE A 80 15.09 -7.55 -3.84
CA ILE A 80 14.77 -6.47 -2.90
C ILE A 80 16.06 -5.86 -2.34
N SER A 81 16.02 -4.58 -1.99
CA SER A 81 17.11 -3.94 -1.24
C SER A 81 16.72 -3.86 0.23
N ILE A 82 17.62 -4.30 1.12
CA ILE A 82 17.46 -4.19 2.56
C ILE A 82 18.74 -3.59 3.13
N THR A 83 18.59 -2.56 3.96
CA THR A 83 19.71 -1.86 4.56
C THR A 83 19.43 -1.63 6.04
N VAL A 84 20.43 -1.86 6.89
CA VAL A 84 20.31 -1.72 8.34
C VAL A 84 21.12 -0.50 8.80
N TYR A 85 20.52 0.33 9.63
CA TYR A 85 21.13 1.51 10.23
C TYR A 85 21.06 1.45 11.75
N ASP A 86 22.05 2.03 12.42
CA ASP A 86 22.01 2.21 13.88
C ASP A 86 21.13 3.40 14.29
N ALA A 87 20.97 3.61 15.60
CA ALA A 87 20.18 4.73 16.15
C ALA A 87 20.77 6.12 15.84
N GLN A 88 22.00 6.20 15.34
CA GLN A 88 22.66 7.42 14.90
C GLN A 88 22.50 7.64 13.38
N GLY A 89 21.92 6.67 12.67
CA GLY A 89 21.74 6.70 11.21
C GLY A 89 22.98 6.25 10.43
N ASN A 90 23.97 5.63 11.06
CA ASN A 90 25.09 5.02 10.36
C ASN A 90 24.69 3.69 9.75
N LEU A 91 25.24 3.38 8.58
CA LEU A 91 25.02 2.12 7.88
C LEU A 91 25.75 0.98 8.58
N ILE A 92 25.04 -0.11 8.88
CA ILE A 92 25.59 -1.32 9.49
C ILE A 92 25.64 -2.45 8.44
N LYS A 93 26.81 -2.64 7.83
CA LYS A 93 27.03 -3.67 6.79
C LYS A 93 27.12 -5.09 7.35
N GLY A 94 27.46 -5.22 8.63
CA GLY A 94 27.70 -6.49 9.30
C GLY A 94 27.97 -6.29 10.79
N PRO A 95 28.13 -7.38 11.57
CA PRO A 95 28.54 -7.27 12.97
C PRO A 95 29.85 -6.48 13.10
N GLY A 96 29.83 -5.40 13.89
CA GLY A 96 31.01 -4.53 14.11
C GLY A 96 31.42 -3.66 12.92
N MET A 97 30.70 -3.68 11.80
CA MET A 97 31.00 -2.89 10.60
C MET A 97 30.00 -1.74 10.45
N SER A 98 30.40 -0.55 10.90
CA SER A 98 29.62 0.69 10.78
C SER A 98 30.29 1.68 9.81
N GLU A 99 29.48 2.34 9.00
CA GLU A 99 29.89 3.36 8.04
C GLU A 99 29.00 4.59 8.17
N MET A 100 29.62 5.77 8.28
CA MET A 100 28.88 7.02 8.29
C MET A 100 28.30 7.30 6.90
N VAL A 101 26.98 7.34 6.81
CA VAL A 101 26.26 7.63 5.57
C VAL A 101 25.27 8.76 5.84
N ASN A 102 25.24 9.76 4.97
CA ASN A 102 24.29 10.86 5.09
C ASN A 102 23.00 10.54 4.31
N ASN A 103 22.08 9.82 4.94
CA ASN A 103 20.75 9.55 4.40
C ASN A 103 19.70 10.38 5.15
N SER A 104 19.24 11.49 4.56
CA SER A 104 18.33 12.43 5.20
C SER A 104 17.00 11.81 5.62
N ALA A 105 16.47 10.84 4.87
CA ALA A 105 15.21 10.16 5.18
C ALA A 105 15.34 9.20 6.38
N VAL A 106 16.50 8.56 6.54
CA VAL A 106 16.79 7.75 7.73
C VAL A 106 17.03 8.65 8.93
N MET A 107 17.82 9.71 8.76
CA MET A 107 18.12 10.67 9.82
C MET A 107 16.86 11.37 10.33
N SER A 108 15.88 11.67 9.46
CA SER A 108 14.61 12.26 9.92
C SER A 108 13.84 11.31 10.83
N VAL A 109 13.83 10.01 10.54
CA VAL A 109 13.20 8.98 11.40
C VAL A 109 13.99 8.77 12.69
N CYS A 110 15.32 8.69 12.63
CA CYS A 110 16.16 8.50 13.82
C CYS A 110 16.08 9.68 14.82
N ASN A 111 15.89 10.90 14.32
CA ASN A 111 15.81 12.10 15.14
C ASN A 111 14.38 12.46 15.60
N ASP A 112 13.37 11.72 15.13
CA ASP A 112 11.99 11.92 15.58
C ASP A 112 11.85 11.54 17.07
N ILE A 113 10.97 12.25 17.78
CA ILE A 113 10.63 11.97 19.18
C ILE A 113 9.86 10.65 19.26
N ASN A 114 9.01 10.37 18.27
CA ASN A 114 8.24 9.14 18.20
C ASN A 114 8.33 8.51 16.79
N PRO A 115 9.48 7.92 16.43
CA PRO A 115 9.73 7.39 15.10
C PRO A 115 8.63 6.44 14.63
N GLN A 116 7.92 6.78 13.56
CA GLN A 116 6.94 5.88 12.96
C GLN A 116 7.47 5.25 11.67
N PRO A 117 7.02 4.03 11.33
CA PRO A 117 7.26 3.45 10.02
C PRO A 117 6.78 4.40 8.91
N THR A 118 7.66 4.73 7.97
CA THR A 118 7.31 5.56 6.82
C THR A 118 7.40 4.75 5.54
N PHE A 119 6.42 4.94 4.65
CA PHE A 119 6.33 4.22 3.39
C PHE A 119 6.11 5.19 2.25
N THR A 120 6.91 5.08 1.20
CA THR A 120 6.84 5.98 0.05
C THR A 120 6.99 5.20 -1.24
N VAL A 121 6.27 5.65 -2.26
CA VAL A 121 6.44 5.14 -3.63
C VAL A 121 7.41 6.06 -4.35
N THR A 122 8.48 5.51 -4.93
CA THR A 122 9.42 6.26 -5.75
C THR A 122 9.65 5.49 -7.05
N GLY A 123 9.05 5.98 -8.15
CA GLY A 123 9.06 5.27 -9.42
C GLY A 123 8.37 3.91 -9.31
N ARG A 124 9.11 2.83 -9.58
CA ARG A 124 8.64 1.42 -9.47
C ARG A 124 9.06 0.74 -8.17
N LEU A 125 9.55 1.51 -7.20
CA LEU A 125 10.00 1.01 -5.91
C LEU A 125 9.02 1.45 -4.83
N TYR A 126 8.67 0.49 -4.00
CA TYR A 126 7.97 0.72 -2.75
C TYR A 126 9.00 0.70 -1.63
N ASN A 127 9.24 1.88 -1.07
CA ASN A 127 10.24 2.09 -0.04
C ASN A 127 9.59 2.08 1.33
N GLY A 128 10.22 1.41 2.28
CA GLY A 128 9.81 1.39 3.68
C GLY A 128 10.99 1.73 4.58
N ILE A 129 10.76 2.58 5.59
CA ILE A 129 11.74 2.88 6.64
C ILE A 129 11.09 2.46 7.95
N LEU A 130 11.57 1.36 8.53
CA LEU A 130 11.02 0.75 9.73
C LEU A 130 11.93 1.05 10.93
N PRO A 131 11.46 1.83 11.93
CA PRO A 131 12.18 1.98 13.19
C PRO A 131 12.16 0.67 13.98
N VAL A 132 13.33 0.27 14.47
CA VAL A 132 13.50 -0.92 15.29
C VAL A 132 13.58 -0.51 16.75
N TYR A 133 12.56 -0.88 17.51
CA TYR A 133 12.51 -0.67 18.94
C TYR A 133 13.04 -1.86 19.71
N ARG A 134 13.59 -1.56 20.89
CA ARG A 134 14.04 -2.58 21.83
C ARG A 134 12.87 -3.44 22.28
N LYS A 135 12.98 -4.75 22.07
CA LYS A 135 12.11 -5.78 22.64
C LYS A 135 12.75 -6.38 23.90
N SER A 136 11.98 -7.15 24.66
CA SER A 136 12.46 -7.82 25.90
C SER A 136 13.70 -8.69 25.65
N GLU A 137 13.73 -9.39 24.53
CA GLU A 137 14.86 -10.22 24.06
C GLU A 137 16.14 -9.43 23.77
N CYS A 138 16.05 -8.12 23.54
CA CYS A 138 17.22 -7.26 23.29
C CYS A 138 17.92 -6.80 24.58
N ASN A 139 17.30 -7.01 25.75
CA ASN A 139 17.79 -6.47 27.03
C ASN A 139 19.11 -7.07 27.50
N PHE A 140 19.53 -8.21 26.93
CA PHE A 140 20.84 -8.80 27.20
C PHE A 140 21.98 -7.89 26.71
N CYS A 141 21.81 -7.25 25.55
CA CYS A 141 22.82 -6.37 24.95
C CYS A 141 22.52 -4.88 25.12
N HIS A 142 21.26 -4.51 25.35
CA HIS A 142 20.80 -3.12 25.42
C HIS A 142 20.17 -2.81 26.77
N GLN A 143 20.73 -1.83 27.48
CA GLN A 143 20.24 -1.48 28.80
C GLN A 143 18.91 -0.72 28.73
N PRO A 144 17.95 -0.97 29.65
CA PRO A 144 16.70 -0.22 29.78
C PRO A 144 16.86 1.30 29.74
N SER A 145 17.92 1.82 30.33
CA SER A 145 18.28 3.25 30.43
C SER A 145 18.67 3.91 29.10
N GLN A 146 19.02 3.14 28.07
CA GLN A 146 19.36 3.66 26.75
C GLN A 146 18.11 4.12 25.98
N LYS A 147 18.27 4.87 24.88
CA LYS A 147 17.16 5.21 23.98
C LYS A 147 16.45 3.95 23.47
N PRO A 148 15.09 3.93 23.42
CA PRO A 148 14.34 2.73 23.05
C PRO A 148 14.50 2.35 21.58
N LEU A 149 14.78 3.33 20.70
CA LEU A 149 15.14 3.09 19.31
C LEU A 149 16.55 2.50 19.23
N LEU A 150 16.67 1.31 18.62
CA LEU A 150 17.95 0.65 18.40
C LEU A 150 18.57 0.99 17.04
N GLY A 151 17.73 1.35 16.07
CA GLY A 151 18.13 1.65 14.71
C GLY A 151 16.95 1.61 13.76
N VAL A 152 17.24 1.54 12.48
CA VAL A 152 16.26 1.60 11.40
C VAL A 152 16.60 0.57 10.34
N ILE A 153 15.61 -0.13 9.80
CA ILE A 153 15.78 -1.00 8.64
C ILE A 153 15.01 -0.39 7.47
N THR A 154 15.70 -0.18 6.36
CA THR A 154 15.08 0.33 5.13
C THR A 154 14.91 -0.78 4.11
N TYR A 155 13.81 -0.71 3.39
CA TYR A 155 13.45 -1.61 2.30
C TYR A 155 13.24 -0.83 1.02
N SER A 156 13.66 -1.39 -0.10
CA SER A 156 13.21 -0.99 -1.44
C SER A 156 12.77 -2.24 -2.20
N ILE A 157 11.48 -2.36 -2.43
CA ILE A 157 10.87 -3.53 -3.07
C ILE A 157 10.32 -3.10 -4.43
N PRO A 158 10.68 -3.78 -5.55
CA PRO A 158 10.02 -3.55 -6.81
C PRO A 158 8.55 -3.93 -6.68
N PHE A 159 7.65 -3.04 -7.06
CA PHE A 159 6.23 -3.32 -7.05
C PHE A 159 5.64 -3.20 -8.45
N ASP A 160 4.66 -4.05 -8.73
CA ASP A 160 3.91 -3.97 -9.98
C ASP A 160 2.67 -3.09 -9.78
N GLY A 161 2.71 -1.89 -10.37
CA GLY A 161 1.56 -0.98 -10.38
C GLY A 161 0.34 -1.57 -11.10
N TYR A 162 0.52 -2.50 -12.04
CA TYR A 162 -0.59 -3.14 -12.73
C TYR A 162 -1.42 -4.03 -11.80
N ILE A 163 -0.75 -4.76 -10.89
CA ILE A 163 -1.42 -5.59 -9.87
C ILE A 163 -2.20 -4.71 -8.89
N TYR A 164 -1.67 -3.54 -8.51
CA TYR A 164 -2.36 -2.58 -7.63
C TYR A 164 -3.69 -2.10 -8.25
N TYR A 165 -3.71 -1.80 -9.55
CA TYR A 165 -4.89 -1.22 -10.20
C TYR A 165 -5.90 -2.24 -10.72
N THR A 166 -5.56 -3.52 -10.86
CA THR A 166 -6.44 -4.47 -11.55
C THR A 166 -7.47 -5.10 -10.64
N SER A 167 -7.09 -5.72 -9.52
CA SER A 167 -8.04 -6.55 -8.76
C SER A 167 -9.17 -5.75 -8.08
N GLU A 168 -8.85 -4.66 -7.38
CA GLU A 168 -9.85 -3.91 -6.61
C GLU A 168 -10.72 -3.00 -7.51
N ARG A 169 -10.11 -2.39 -8.53
CA ARG A 169 -10.82 -1.56 -9.52
C ARG A 169 -11.80 -2.38 -10.35
N ILE A 170 -11.40 -3.56 -10.82
CA ILE A 170 -12.28 -4.45 -11.58
C ILE A 170 -13.53 -4.78 -10.76
N ILE A 171 -13.38 -5.12 -9.48
CA ILE A 171 -14.51 -5.44 -8.61
C ILE A 171 -15.42 -4.22 -8.44
N LEU A 172 -14.87 -3.05 -8.09
CA LEU A 172 -15.63 -1.82 -7.91
C LEU A 172 -16.41 -1.43 -9.16
N PHE A 173 -15.75 -1.36 -10.32
CA PHE A 173 -16.40 -0.97 -11.57
C PHE A 173 -17.36 -2.03 -12.09
N THR A 174 -17.15 -3.32 -11.79
CA THR A 174 -18.13 -4.38 -12.07
C THR A 174 -19.42 -4.15 -11.29
N ILE A 175 -19.34 -3.87 -9.99
CA ILE A 175 -20.50 -3.58 -9.14
C ILE A 175 -21.23 -2.32 -9.61
N ILE A 176 -20.49 -1.24 -9.89
CA ILE A 176 -21.06 0.02 -10.38
C ILE A 176 -21.76 -0.20 -11.73
N THR A 177 -21.12 -0.91 -12.66
CA THR A 177 -21.68 -1.19 -13.99
C THR A 177 -22.95 -2.04 -13.88
N PHE A 178 -22.96 -3.04 -12.99
CA PHE A 178 -24.16 -3.83 -12.69
C PHE A 178 -25.29 -2.96 -12.13
N ALA A 179 -25.03 -2.10 -11.14
CA ALA A 179 -26.02 -1.20 -10.55
C ALA A 179 -26.60 -0.23 -11.59
N ILE A 180 -25.75 0.37 -12.44
CA ILE A 180 -26.20 1.25 -13.53
C ILE A 180 -27.05 0.45 -14.53
N SER A 181 -26.68 -0.79 -14.85
CA SER A 181 -27.45 -1.64 -15.77
C SER A 181 -28.86 -1.90 -15.24
N MET A 182 -28.99 -2.14 -13.93
CA MET A 182 -30.29 -2.30 -13.27
C MET A 182 -31.11 -1.00 -13.31
N LEU A 183 -30.50 0.15 -13.02
CA LEU A 183 -31.14 1.47 -13.12
C LEU A 183 -31.61 1.76 -14.56
N LEU A 184 -30.78 1.46 -15.55
CA LEU A 184 -31.07 1.69 -16.96
C LEU A 184 -32.26 0.83 -17.41
N PHE A 185 -32.33 -0.43 -16.94
CA PHE A 185 -33.48 -1.30 -17.14
C PHE A 185 -34.78 -0.75 -16.53
N VAL A 186 -34.72 -0.25 -15.28
CA VAL A 186 -35.88 0.38 -14.61
C VAL A 186 -36.34 1.63 -15.37
N VAL A 187 -35.41 2.52 -15.75
CA VAL A 187 -35.74 3.77 -16.48
C VAL A 187 -36.30 3.47 -17.88
N LEU A 188 -35.81 2.43 -18.56
CA LEU A 188 -36.35 2.01 -19.85
C LEU A 188 -37.80 1.56 -19.74
N ARG A 189 -38.13 0.78 -18.70
CA ARG A 189 -39.51 0.29 -18.44
C ARG A 189 -40.43 1.34 -17.81
N TRP A 190 -39.88 2.37 -17.18
CA TRP A 190 -40.68 3.42 -16.53
C TRP A 190 -41.50 4.22 -17.55
N ASN A 191 -42.83 4.22 -17.38
CA ASN A 191 -43.77 5.00 -18.19
C ASN A 191 -44.42 6.08 -17.32
N PRO A 192 -43.79 7.27 -17.18
CA PRO A 192 -44.27 8.33 -16.29
C PRO A 192 -45.69 8.82 -16.61
N TYR A 193 -46.19 8.60 -17.82
CA TYR A 193 -47.49 9.10 -18.26
C TYR A 193 -48.66 8.16 -17.95
N ALA A 194 -48.41 6.86 -17.73
CA ALA A 194 -49.46 5.93 -17.34
C ALA A 194 -49.94 6.26 -15.91
N ASP A 195 -49.00 6.46 -15.00
CA ASP A 195 -49.28 6.74 -13.59
C ASP A 195 -49.86 8.15 -13.37
N ILE A 196 -49.51 9.13 -14.21
CA ILE A 196 -50.09 10.49 -14.15
C ILE A 196 -51.56 10.48 -14.62
N LYS A 197 -51.93 9.63 -15.59
CA LYS A 197 -53.32 9.54 -16.06
C LYS A 197 -54.26 9.06 -14.95
N GLU A 198 -53.84 8.07 -14.15
CA GLU A 198 -54.62 7.57 -13.02
C GLU A 198 -54.85 8.58 -11.89
N LEU A 199 -53.95 9.56 -11.73
CA LEU A 199 -54.10 10.64 -10.75
C LEU A 199 -55.13 11.70 -11.16
N PHE A 200 -55.42 11.81 -12.46
CA PHE A 200 -56.38 12.79 -13.00
C PHE A 200 -57.69 12.15 -13.49
N ASP A 201 -57.76 10.83 -13.70
CA ASP A 201 -58.98 10.09 -14.03
C ASP A 201 -59.81 9.66 -12.80
N LYS A 202 -59.36 9.98 -11.58
CA LYS A 202 -60.19 9.87 -10.37
C LYS A 202 -61.03 11.14 -10.18
N GLN A 203 -62.13 11.25 -10.94
CA GLN A 203 -63.28 12.09 -10.61
C GLN A 203 -64.53 11.23 -10.48
#